data_AF-A0A0H2RDJ7-F1
#
_entry.id   AF-A0A0H2RDJ7-F1
#
_cell.length_a   1.000
_cell.length_b   1.000
_cell.length_c   1.000
_cell.angle_alpha   90.00
_cell.angle_beta   90.00
_cell.angle_gamma   90.00
#
_symmetry.space_group_name_H-M   'P 1'
#
loop_
_entity.id
_entity.type
_entity.pdbx_description
1 polymer ?
#
loop_
_entity_poly.entity_id
_entity_poly.type
_entity_poly.pdbx_seq_one_letter_code
_entity_poly.pdbx_strand_id
1 'polypeptide(L)' 'RLTKGHTGKVLCDALVGCLKEFGIKNKVLSVVADNASNNDTMMDQLEIEIGRQLGVQTRTRCF' A
#
# COMPACT_ATOMS: atom_id res chain seq x y z
N ARG A 1 9.36 -3.37 19.02
CA ARG A 1 8.17 -3.52 18.14
C ARG A 1 7.53 -2.13 17.96
N LEU A 2 7.56 -1.55 16.76
CA LEU A 2 6.86 -0.29 16.46
C LEU A 2 5.36 -0.59 16.40
N THR A 3 4.62 -0.31 17.48
CA THR A 3 3.27 -0.85 17.69
C THR A 3 2.12 0.07 17.29
N LYS A 4 2.36 1.38 17.05
CA LYS A 4 1.27 2.33 16.76
C LYS A 4 1.38 3.02 15.40
N GLY A 5 2.59 3.38 14.95
CA GLY A 5 2.77 4.16 13.71
C GLY A 5 3.02 3.34 12.44
N HIS A 6 3.28 2.04 12.54
CA HIS A 6 3.64 1.19 11.39
C HIS A 6 2.61 0.07 11.19
N THR A 7 1.32 0.34 11.41
CA THR A 7 0.25 -0.61 11.05
C THR A 7 0.01 -0.54 9.54
N GLY A 8 -0.49 -1.62 8.92
CA GLY A 8 -0.79 -1.61 7.48
C GLY A 8 -1.77 -0.51 7.07
N LYS A 9 -2.72 -0.15 7.94
CA LYS A 9 -3.64 0.98 7.72
C LYS A 9 -2.91 2.32 7.66
N VAL A 10 -2.00 2.59 8.59
CA VAL A 10 -1.22 3.83 8.60
C VAL A 10 -0.31 3.92 7.37
N LEU A 11 0.29 2.80 6.96
CA LEU A 11 1.08 2.74 5.73
C LEU A 11 0.23 3.03 4.48
N CYS A 12 -0.99 2.45 4.42
CA CYS A 12 -1.94 2.71 3.34
C CYS A 12 -2.34 4.19 3.28
N ASP A 13 -2.69 4.78 4.42
CA ASP A 13 -3.10 6.20 4.49
C ASP A 13 -1.98 7.13 4.03
N ALA A 14 -0.75 6.88 4.49
CA ALA A 14 0.43 7.64 4.08
C ALA A 14 0.70 7.51 2.57
N LEU A 15 0.68 6.29 2.03
CA LEU A 15 0.92 6.05 0.61
C LEU A 15 -0.16 6.69 -0.26
N VAL A 16 -1.44 6.49 0.06
CA VAL A 16 -2.57 7.11 -0.66
C VAL A 16 -2.46 8.64 -0.61
N GLY A 17 -2.03 9.20 0.52
CA GLY A 17 -1.74 10.63 0.68
C GLY A 17 -0.72 11.11 -0.36
N CYS A 18 0.46 10.47 -0.41
CA CYS A 18 1.49 10.80 -1.40
C CYS A 18 0.98 10.66 -2.83
N LEU A 19 0.30 9.56 -3.17
CA LEU A 19 -0.19 9.33 -4.54
C LEU A 19 -1.21 10.40 -4.99
N LYS A 20 -2.04 10.90 -4.07
CA LYS A 20 -2.98 12.01 -4.31
C LYS A 20 -2.22 13.31 -4.50
N GLU A 21 -1.26 13.61 -3.62
CA GLU A 21 -0.43 14.82 -3.67
C GLU A 21 0.32 14.95 -5.01
N PHE A 22 0.88 13.85 -5.50
CA PHE A 22 1.56 13.81 -6.80
C PHE A 22 0.61 13.69 -8.01
N GLY A 23 -0.70 13.54 -7.81
CA GLY A 23 -1.66 13.38 -8.91
C GLY A 23 -1.52 12.07 -9.69
N ILE A 24 -1.00 11.02 -9.05
CA ILE A 24 -0.69 9.72 -9.66
C ILE A 24 -1.48 8.56 -9.05
N LYS A 25 -2.51 8.82 -8.23
CA LYS A 25 -3.35 7.77 -7.59
C LYS A 25 -3.76 6.65 -8.55
N ASN A 26 -4.18 6.98 -9.77
CA ASN A 26 -4.66 6.01 -10.77
C ASN A 26 -3.59 5.67 -11.84
N LYS A 27 -2.32 5.97 -11.57
CA LYS A 27 -1.18 5.80 -12.49
C LYS A 27 -0.09 4.89 -11.89
N VAL A 28 -0.45 4.07 -10.91
CA VAL A 28 0.45 3.11 -10.26
C VAL A 28 0.15 1.72 -10.81
N LEU A 29 1.18 1.03 -11.31
CA LEU A 29 1.06 -0.33 -11.84
C LEU A 29 1.22 -1.40 -10.75
N SER A 30 2.20 -1.23 -9.86
CA SER A 30 2.53 -2.21 -8.82
C SER A 30 3.22 -1.54 -7.63
N VAL A 31 3.10 -2.15 -6.45
CA VAL A 31 3.85 -1.74 -5.24
C VAL A 31 4.86 -2.82 -4.89
N VAL A 32 6.12 -2.43 -4.75
CA VAL A 32 7.20 -3.29 -4.25
C VAL A 32 7.42 -2.97 -2.77
N ALA A 33 7.38 -3.99 -1.92
CA ALA A 33 7.66 -3.83 -0.49
C ALA A 33 8.28 -5.12 0.08
N ASP A 34 8.99 -5.01 1.20
CA ASP A 34 9.56 -6.18 1.89
C ASP A 34 8.46 -7.15 2.37
N ASN A 35 8.87 -8.32 2.85
CA ASN A 35 7.96 -9.39 3.26
C ASN A 35 7.40 -9.21 4.68
N ALA A 36 7.41 -7.99 5.24
CA ALA A 36 6.75 -7.72 6.52
C ALA A 36 5.22 -7.86 6.41
N SER A 37 4.59 -8.46 7.43
CA SER A 37 3.14 -8.73 7.43
C SER A 37 2.27 -7.48 7.39
N ASN A 38 2.78 -6.35 7.88
CA ASN A 38 2.07 -5.07 7.78
C ASN A 38 1.91 -4.61 6.33
N ASN A 39 2.80 -5.03 5.42
CA ASN A 39 2.65 -4.77 4.00
C ASN A 39 1.57 -5.66 3.38
N ASP A 40 1.31 -6.85 3.93
CA ASP A 40 0.13 -7.64 3.52
C ASP A 40 -1.13 -6.82 3.82
N THR A 41 -1.28 -6.38 5.06
CA THR A 41 -2.42 -5.55 5.49
C THR A 41 -2.50 -4.23 4.72
N MET A 42 -1.37 -3.58 4.41
CA MET A 42 -1.36 -2.37 3.59
C MET A 42 -1.94 -2.63 2.19
N MET A 43 -1.56 -3.72 1.54
CA MET A 43 -2.05 -4.05 0.19
C MET A 43 -3.55 -4.38 0.19
N ASP A 44 -4.06 -5.05 1.23
CA ASP A 44 -5.50 -5.29 1.39
C ASP A 44 -6.28 -3.96 1.50
N GLN A 45 -5.75 -3.00 2.28
CA GLN A 45 -6.38 -1.70 2.45
C GLN A 45 -6.31 -0.84 1.18
N LEU A 46 -5.21 -0.92 0.42
CA LEU A 46 -5.07 -0.21 -0.86
C LEU A 46 -6.13 -0.65 -1.87
N GLU A 47 -6.46 -1.93 -1.91
CA GLU A 47 -7.50 -2.46 -2.81
C GLU A 47 -8.88 -1.85 -2.51
N ILE A 48 -9.16 -1.57 -1.23
CA ILE A 48 -10.39 -0.90 -0.79
C ILE A 48 -10.37 0.58 -1.18
N GLU A 49 -9.24 1.28 -0.98
CA GLU A 49 -9.11 2.73 -1.14
C GLU A 49 -8.94 3.22 -2.59
N ILE A 50 -8.26 2.42 -3.42
CA ILE A 50 -7.93 2.75 -4.82
C ILE A 50 -8.76 1.90 -5.79
N GLY A 51 -9.37 0.81 -5.32
CA GLY A 51 -10.07 -0.16 -6.15
C GLY A 51 -9.12 -1.15 -6.79
N ARG A 52 -9.65 -2.03 -7.66
CA ARG A 52 -8.93 -3.17 -8.29
C ARG A 52 -7.70 -2.81 -9.14
N GLN A 53 -7.33 -1.53 -9.25
CA GLN A 53 -6.12 -1.08 -9.92
C GLN A 53 -4.86 -1.31 -9.07
N LEU A 54 -4.96 -1.21 -7.74
CA LEU A 54 -3.83 -1.38 -6.84
C LEU A 54 -4.25 -2.18 -5.60
N GLY A 55 -3.61 -3.32 -5.35
CA GLY A 55 -4.00 -4.25 -4.30
C GLY A 55 -3.12 -5.48 -4.25
N VAL A 56 -3.57 -6.54 -3.59
CA VAL A 56 -2.76 -7.75 -3.35
C VAL A 56 -2.21 -8.35 -4.65
N GLN A 57 -3.01 -8.35 -5.71
CA GLN A 57 -2.65 -8.92 -7.02
C GLN A 57 -1.58 -8.12 -7.78
N THR A 58 -1.37 -6.85 -7.41
CA THR A 58 -0.35 -6.00 -8.03
C THR A 58 0.84 -5.76 -7.11
N ARG A 59 0.95 -6.53 -6.02
CA ARG A 59 2.12 -6.48 -5.14
C ARG A 59 3.28 -7.29 -5.73
N THR A 60 4.44 -6.66 -5.79
CA THR A 60 5.72 -7.33 -6.02
C THR A 60 6.41 -7.57 -4.67
N ARG A 61 6.84 -8.80 -4.39
CA ARG A 61 7.54 -9.18 -3.16
C ARG A 61 9.05 -9.24 -3.39
N CYS A 62 9.83 -8.91 -2.35
CA CYS A 62 11.27 -9.15 -2.35
C CYS A 62 11.57 -10.66 -2.24
N PHE A 63 12.65 -11.11 -2.89
CA PHE A 63 13.18 -12.47 -2.81
C PHE A 63 13.93 -12.70 -1.49
#